data_AF-A0A2R7KDJ5-F1
#
_entry.id   AF-A0A2R7KDJ5-F1
#
_cell.length_a   1.000
_cell.length_b   1.000
_cell.length_c   1.000
_cell.angle_alpha   90.00
_cell.angle_beta   90.00
_cell.angle_gamma   90.00
#
_symmetry.space_group_name_H-M   'P 1'
#
loop_
_entity.id
_entity.type
_entity.pdbx_description
1 polymer ?
#
loop_
_entity_poly.entity_id
_entity_poly.type
_entity_poly.pdbx_seq_one_letter_code
_entity_poly.pdbx_strand_id
1 'polypeptide(L)'
;MFSPADVGIFLGLVKNAKTNNIPIVNVYGAMVSSSGVYELRFNGNPDNIPSFNWKDLDEDYKTYFRDESAEVGFLKFLKEKGNVSGIELYKINKNGTSTKKALDANKKIIGTDC
;
A
#
# COMPACT_ATOMS: atom_id res chain seq x y z
N MET A 1 1.02 -6.30 -8.48
CA MET A 1 0.66 -5.21 -7.55
C MET A 1 -0.24 -5.78 -6.46
N PHE A 2 -0.17 -5.28 -5.22
CA PHE A 2 -0.91 -5.85 -4.08
C PHE A 2 -2.41 -5.84 -4.33
N SER A 3 -3.06 -6.98 -4.16
CA SER A 3 -4.53 -7.07 -4.22
C SER A 3 -5.17 -6.38 -3.01
N PRO A 4 -6.48 -6.06 -3.06
CA PRO A 4 -7.20 -5.57 -1.88
C PRO A 4 -7.04 -6.51 -0.68
N ALA A 5 -7.15 -7.82 -0.91
CA ALA A 5 -6.94 -8.82 0.15
C ALA A 5 -5.55 -8.75 0.78
N ASP A 6 -4.49 -8.54 -0.02
CA ASP A 6 -3.12 -8.37 0.50
C ASP A 6 -3.01 -7.14 1.41
N VAL A 7 -3.65 -6.02 1.02
CA VAL A 7 -3.70 -4.80 1.85
C VAL A 7 -4.45 -5.07 3.17
N GLY A 8 -5.56 -5.80 3.11
CA GLY A 8 -6.31 -6.19 4.31
C GLY A 8 -5.52 -7.07 5.27
N ILE A 9 -4.81 -8.07 4.75
CA ILE A 9 -3.93 -8.93 5.55
C ILE A 9 -2.81 -8.11 6.18
N PHE A 10 -2.16 -7.24 5.40
CA PHE A 10 -1.11 -6.35 5.92
C PHE A 10 -1.61 -5.48 7.08
N LEU A 11 -2.77 -4.87 6.95
CA LEU A 11 -3.37 -4.07 8.04
C LEU A 11 -3.74 -4.91 9.26
N GLY A 12 -4.15 -6.17 9.05
CA GLY A 12 -4.33 -7.14 10.13
C GLY A 12 -3.03 -7.40 10.89
N LEU A 13 -1.90 -7.54 10.18
CA LEU A 13 -0.57 -7.68 10.79
C LEU A 13 -0.14 -6.42 11.54
N VAL A 14 -0.45 -5.23 11.02
CA VAL A 14 -0.20 -3.95 11.72
C VAL A 14 -0.98 -3.87 13.03
N LYS A 15 -2.27 -4.24 13.02
CA LYS A 15 -3.08 -4.35 14.26
C LYS A 15 -2.49 -5.36 15.23
N ASN A 16 -2.10 -6.53 14.74
CA ASN A 16 -1.50 -7.57 15.58
C ASN A 16 -0.19 -7.11 16.22
N ALA A 17 0.67 -6.41 15.46
CA ALA A 17 1.91 -5.86 15.97
C ALA A 17 1.66 -4.84 17.10
N LYS A 18 0.68 -3.94 16.92
CA LYS A 18 0.24 -3.02 17.98
C LYS A 18 -0.20 -3.77 19.24
N THR A 19 -1.05 -4.79 19.11
CA THR A 19 -1.52 -5.62 20.23
C THR A 19 -0.37 -6.30 20.99
N ASN A 20 0.70 -6.67 20.29
CA ASN A 20 1.85 -7.37 20.86
C ASN A 20 3.04 -6.44 21.19
N ASN A 21 2.85 -5.12 21.20
CA ASN A 21 3.91 -4.12 21.45
C ASN A 21 5.12 -4.24 20.51
N ILE A 22 4.90 -4.67 19.26
CA ILE A 22 5.92 -4.73 18.22
C ILE A 22 5.95 -3.36 17.50
N PRO A 23 7.14 -2.75 17.29
CA PRO A 23 7.26 -1.52 16.53
C PRO A 23 6.68 -1.67 15.12
N ILE A 24 5.73 -0.79 14.75
CA ILE A 24 5.04 -0.84 13.45
C ILE A 24 6.00 -0.71 12.27
N VAL A 25 7.11 0.02 12.45
CA VAL A 25 8.18 0.15 11.45
C VAL A 25 8.80 -1.20 11.04
N ASN A 26 8.68 -2.23 11.89
CA ASN A 26 9.17 -3.58 11.59
C ASN A 26 8.16 -4.40 10.77
N VAL A 27 6.96 -3.86 10.52
CA VAL A 27 5.89 -4.54 9.78
C VAL A 27 5.82 -3.97 8.37
N TYR A 28 6.12 -4.80 7.38
CA TYR A 28 6.00 -4.45 5.97
C TYR A 28 5.55 -5.66 5.15
N GLY A 29 4.81 -5.40 4.07
CA GLY A 29 4.48 -6.41 3.07
C GLY A 29 5.40 -6.25 1.87
N ALA A 30 6.09 -7.30 1.44
CA ALA A 30 6.94 -7.26 0.26
C ALA A 30 6.27 -8.01 -0.91
N MET A 31 6.31 -7.40 -2.09
CA MET A 31 5.91 -8.01 -3.36
C MET A 31 7.12 -8.06 -4.29
N VAL A 32 7.37 -9.23 -4.85
CA VAL A 32 8.34 -9.42 -5.93
C VAL A 32 7.59 -9.77 -7.21
N SER A 33 7.85 -9.01 -8.27
CA SER A 33 7.23 -9.24 -9.59
C SER A 33 8.20 -8.91 -10.71
N SER A 34 7.89 -9.34 -11.93
CA SER A 34 8.64 -8.93 -13.13
C SER A 34 8.68 -7.42 -13.35
N SER A 35 7.67 -6.69 -12.84
CA SER A 35 7.58 -5.22 -12.91
C SER A 35 8.39 -4.49 -11.84
N GLY A 36 8.95 -5.21 -10.86
CA GLY A 36 9.75 -4.66 -9.77
C GLY A 36 9.42 -5.26 -8.42
N VAL A 37 10.17 -4.80 -7.42
CA VAL A 37 10.02 -5.14 -6.01
C VAL A 37 9.38 -3.96 -5.30
N TYR A 38 8.31 -4.22 -4.55
CA TYR A 38 7.53 -3.21 -3.85
C TYR A 38 7.37 -3.57 -2.38
N GLU A 39 7.29 -2.57 -1.54
CA GLU A 39 6.98 -2.70 -0.12
C GLU A 39 5.75 -1.88 0.24
N LEU A 40 4.88 -2.48 1.03
CA LEU A 40 3.77 -1.84 1.71
C LEU A 40 4.21 -1.56 3.14
N ARG A 41 4.18 -0.29 3.55
CA ARG A 41 4.52 0.16 4.90
C ARG A 41 3.36 0.93 5.51
N PHE A 42 3.38 1.09 6.84
CA PHE A 42 2.35 1.83 7.55
C PHE A 42 2.95 2.88 8.48
N ASN A 43 2.54 4.13 8.33
CA ASN A 43 2.97 5.25 9.18
C ASN A 43 1.81 5.93 9.95
N GLY A 44 0.60 5.40 9.80
CA GLY A 44 -0.61 5.94 10.41
C GLY A 44 -0.80 5.47 11.85
N ASN A 45 -1.98 5.75 12.41
CA ASN A 45 -2.39 5.19 13.69
C ASN A 45 -3.08 3.83 13.49
N PRO A 46 -2.55 2.71 14.04
CA PRO A 46 -3.17 1.39 13.93
C PRO A 46 -4.60 1.32 14.48
N ASP A 47 -4.93 2.16 15.46
CA ASP A 47 -6.27 2.21 16.07
C ASP A 47 -7.33 2.75 15.09
N ASN A 48 -6.90 3.49 14.07
CA ASN A 48 -7.78 4.05 13.04
C ASN A 48 -8.02 3.09 11.87
N ILE A 49 -7.44 1.89 11.90
CA ILE A 49 -7.63 0.91 10.83
C ILE A 49 -9.07 0.35 10.95
N PRO A 50 -9.97 0.60 9.99
CA PRO A 50 -11.34 0.13 10.03
C PRO A 50 -11.41 -1.40 9.92
N SER A 51 -12.52 -1.96 10.41
CA SER A 51 -12.84 -3.38 10.25
C SER A 51 -13.83 -3.51 9.08
N PHE A 52 -13.32 -3.81 7.88
CA PHE A 52 -14.15 -4.14 6.73
C PHE A 52 -13.48 -5.23 5.90
N ASN A 53 -14.28 -5.92 5.07
CA ASN A 53 -13.76 -6.98 4.22
C ASN A 53 -13.16 -6.38 2.94
N TRP A 54 -11.83 -6.41 2.87
CA TRP A 54 -11.09 -5.87 1.72
C TRP A 54 -11.40 -6.58 0.40
N LYS A 55 -11.84 -7.85 0.44
CA LYS A 55 -12.23 -8.60 -0.76
C LYS A 55 -13.45 -8.01 -1.47
N ASP A 56 -14.29 -7.28 -0.74
CA ASP A 56 -15.47 -6.63 -1.32
C ASP A 56 -15.07 -5.52 -2.32
N LEU A 57 -13.81 -5.10 -2.28
CA LEU A 57 -13.26 -4.10 -3.19
C LEU A 57 -12.63 -4.69 -4.46
N ASP A 58 -12.68 -6.01 -4.69
CA ASP A 58 -11.99 -6.65 -5.83
C ASP A 58 -12.50 -6.17 -7.20
N GLU A 59 -13.81 -5.94 -7.35
CA GLU A 59 -14.38 -5.42 -8.60
C GLU A 59 -14.02 -3.95 -8.81
N ASP A 60 -14.14 -3.13 -7.76
CA ASP A 60 -13.71 -1.72 -7.78
C ASP A 60 -12.21 -1.63 -8.12
N TYR A 61 -11.39 -2.47 -7.51
CA TYR A 61 -9.95 -2.54 -7.72
C TYR A 61 -9.62 -2.70 -9.20
N LYS A 62 -10.27 -3.64 -9.90
CA LYS A 62 -10.03 -3.87 -11.35
C LYS A 62 -10.27 -2.61 -12.20
N THR A 63 -11.19 -1.74 -11.81
CA THR A 63 -11.49 -0.51 -12.57
C THR A 63 -10.32 0.47 -12.59
N TYR A 64 -9.51 0.49 -11.53
CA TYR A 64 -8.36 1.41 -11.39
C TYR A 64 -7.16 1.04 -12.28
N PHE A 65 -7.14 -0.14 -12.89
CA PHE A 65 -6.01 -0.65 -13.68
C PHE A 65 -6.29 -0.71 -15.19
N ARG A 66 -7.49 -0.30 -15.65
CA ARG A 66 -7.86 -0.45 -17.08
C ARG A 66 -7.00 0.41 -18.01
N ASP A 67 -6.79 1.67 -17.65
CA ASP A 67 -6.11 2.66 -18.51
C ASP A 67 -4.84 3.25 -17.87
N GLU A 68 -4.39 2.65 -16.76
CA GLU A 68 -3.36 3.22 -15.89
C GLU A 68 -2.23 2.23 -15.65
N SER A 69 -1.02 2.75 -15.37
CA SER A 69 0.05 1.89 -14.88
C SER A 69 -0.32 1.26 -13.54
N ALA A 70 0.23 0.08 -13.24
CA ALA A 70 -0.09 -0.63 -12.00
C ALA A 70 0.20 0.20 -10.73
N GLU A 71 1.25 1.03 -10.74
CA GLU A 71 1.57 1.94 -9.62
C GLU A 71 0.49 3.03 -9.47
N VAL A 72 0.06 3.66 -10.57
CA VAL A 72 -0.98 4.71 -10.55
C VAL A 72 -2.31 4.12 -10.10
N GLY A 73 -2.73 3.00 -10.69
CA GLY A 73 -3.99 2.33 -10.36
C GLY A 73 -4.07 1.96 -8.88
N PHE A 74 -2.99 1.39 -8.34
CA PHE A 74 -2.93 1.04 -6.92
C PHE A 74 -2.97 2.25 -6.00
N LEU A 75 -2.22 3.31 -6.29
CA LEU A 75 -2.24 4.51 -5.46
C LEU A 75 -3.59 5.23 -5.51
N LYS A 76 -4.27 5.24 -6.68
CA LYS A 76 -5.64 5.77 -6.80
C LYS A 76 -6.62 4.94 -5.97
N PHE A 77 -6.54 3.62 -6.07
CA PHE A 77 -7.31 2.70 -5.26
C PHE A 77 -7.14 2.96 -3.76
N LEU A 78 -5.90 3.05 -3.27
CA LEU A 78 -5.64 3.34 -1.85
C LEU A 78 -6.20 4.70 -1.41
N LYS A 79 -6.07 5.72 -2.26
CA LYS A 79 -6.55 7.08 -1.97
C LYS A 79 -8.08 7.17 -1.90
N GLU A 80 -8.77 6.49 -2.80
CA GLU A 80 -10.23 6.62 -2.96
C GLU A 80 -11.03 5.57 -2.17
N LYS A 81 -10.49 4.34 -2.04
CA LYS A 81 -11.19 3.19 -1.43
C LYS A 81 -10.50 2.66 -0.18
N GLY A 82 -9.20 2.93 -0.01
CA GLY A 82 -8.44 2.39 1.11
C GLY A 82 -9.00 2.80 2.47
N ASN A 83 -9.63 3.98 2.59
CA ASN A 83 -10.24 4.51 3.81
C ASN A 83 -9.36 4.39 5.08
N VAL A 84 -8.04 4.24 4.89
CA VAL A 84 -7.04 4.12 5.94
C VAL A 84 -5.92 5.08 5.60
N SER A 85 -5.79 6.11 6.42
CA SER A 85 -4.66 7.02 6.35
C SER A 85 -3.39 6.31 6.83
N GLY A 86 -2.31 6.46 6.06
CA GLY A 86 -0.97 6.02 6.46
C GLY A 86 -0.47 4.72 5.82
N ILE A 87 -1.21 4.14 4.87
CA ILE A 87 -0.66 3.12 3.97
C ILE A 87 0.30 3.79 2.99
N GLU A 88 1.52 3.27 2.90
CA GLU A 88 2.56 3.81 2.03
C GLU A 88 3.10 2.72 1.08
N LEU A 89 3.30 3.08 -0.18
CA LEU A 89 3.95 2.22 -1.17
C LEU A 89 5.39 2.69 -1.39
N TYR A 90 6.33 1.75 -1.30
CA TYR A 90 7.73 1.95 -1.65
C TYR A 90 8.10 1.03 -2.81
N LYS A 91 8.94 1.52 -3.72
CA LYS A 91 9.58 0.72 -4.75
C LYS A 91 11.03 0.51 -4.37
N ILE A 92 11.49 -0.74 -4.36
CA ILE A 92 12.90 -1.06 -4.12
C ILE A 92 13.64 -0.98 -5.45
N ASN A 93 14.66 -0.13 -5.48
CA ASN A 93 15.52 0.10 -6.63
C ASN A 93 16.60 -0.99 -6.72
N LYS A 94 17.16 -1.20 -7.91
CA LYS A 94 18.19 -2.22 -8.14
C LYS A 94 19.47 -2.00 -7.31
N ASN A 95 19.73 -0.77 -6.87
CA ASN A 95 20.87 -0.40 -6.03
C ASN A 95 20.60 -0.60 -4.53
N GLY A 96 19.46 -1.19 -4.14
CA GLY A 96 19.08 -1.41 -2.74
C GLY A 96 18.45 -0.22 -2.03
N THR A 97 18.38 0.95 -2.68
CA THR A 97 17.62 2.11 -2.15
C THR A 97 16.12 1.93 -2.34
N SER A 98 15.33 2.73 -1.64
CA SER A 98 13.88 2.70 -1.76
C SER A 98 13.33 4.06 -2.18
N THR A 99 12.33 4.07 -3.05
CA THR A 99 11.62 5.29 -3.44
C THR A 99 10.19 5.19 -2.97
N LYS A 100 9.76 6.07 -2.07
CA LYS A 100 8.36 6.24 -1.70
C LYS A 100 7.57 6.73 -2.90
N LYS A 101 6.47 6.06 -3.22
CA LYS A 101 5.56 6.40 -4.34
C LYS A 101 4.29 7.02 -3.78
N ALA A 102 3.95 8.21 -4.28
CA ALA A 102 2.71 8.91 -3.94
C ALA A 102 2.11 9.56 -5.18
N LEU A 103 0.83 9.96 -5.10
CA LEU A 103 0.18 10.77 -6.13
C LEU A 103 0.24 12.25 -5.76
N ASP A 104 0.62 13.09 -6.71
CA ASP A 104 0.50 14.55 -6.59
C ASP A 104 -0.97 15.03 -6.76
N ALA A 105 -1.17 16.35 -6.70
CA ALA A 105 -2.48 16.97 -6.91
C ALA A 105 -3.07 16.69 -8.31
N ASN A 106 -2.22 16.41 -9.30
CA ASN A 106 -2.60 16.12 -10.69
C ASN A 106 -2.72 14.61 -10.97
N LYS A 107 -2.72 13.77 -9.92
CA LYS A 107 -2.76 12.30 -10.03
C LYS A 107 -1.57 11.71 -10.80
N LYS A 108 -0.42 12.40 -10.84
CA LYS A 108 0.85 11.86 -11.33
C LYS A 108 1.65 11.25 -10.19
N ILE A 109 2.46 10.24 -10.49
CA ILE A 109 3.36 9.63 -9.52
C ILE A 109 4.50 10.59 -9.22
N ILE A 110 4.70 10.86 -7.93
CA ILE A 110 5.90 11.48 -7.38
C ILE A 110 6.67 10.44 -6.58
N GLY A 111 7.99 10.45 -6.77
CA GLY A 111 8.94 9.63 -6.04
C GLY A 111 9.70 10.46 -5.02
N THR A 112 9.87 9.95 -3.81
CA THR A 112 10.81 10.51 -2.83
C THR A 112 11.78 9.42 -2.43
N ASP A 113 13.06 9.60 -2.74
CA ASP A 113 14.11 8.64 -2.41
C ASP A 113 14.37 8.63 -0.90
N CYS A 114 14.60 7.45 -0.34
CA CYS A 114 14.77 7.15 1.08
C CYS A 114 15.93 6.18 1.28
#